data_AF-A0A937PV59-F1
#
_entry.id   AF-A0A937PV59-F1
#
_cell.length_a   1.000
_cell.length_b   1.000
_cell.length_c   1.000
_cell.angle_alpha   90.00
_cell.angle_beta   90.00
_cell.angle_gamma   90.00
#
_symmetry.space_group_name_H-M   'P 1'
#
loop_
_entity.id
_entity.type
_entity.pdbx_description
1 polymer ?
#
loop_
_entity_poly.entity_id
_entity_poly.type
_entity_poly.pdbx_seq_one_letter_code
_entity_poly.pdbx_strand_id
1 'polypeptide(L)'
;MFYFYGKWKRNIDDRGRIYLPPVFRKKLKKCIITLNKGNIQICEKGELPFPEIYPLKLDKERRISIPLQLRKGWTGKVIELIGKGEYLEIRRI
;
A
#
# COMPACT_ATOMS: atom_id res chain seq x y z
N MET A 1 16.96 4.43 5.25
CA MET A 1 15.71 5.21 5.14
C MET A 1 15.30 5.27 3.68
N PHE A 2 14.08 4.84 3.34
CA PHE A 2 13.63 4.78 1.95
C PHE A 2 12.59 5.86 1.66
N TYR A 3 12.70 6.46 0.49
CA TYR A 3 11.73 7.44 0.02
C TYR A 3 10.88 6.93 -1.15
N PHE A 4 9.59 7.24 -1.09
CA PHE A 4 8.54 7.02 -2.06
C PHE A 4 8.18 8.38 -2.68
N TYR A 5 8.41 8.56 -3.98
CA TYR A 5 8.04 9.79 -4.71
C TYR A 5 7.39 9.45 -6.03
N GLY A 6 6.27 10.13 -6.34
CA GLY A 6 5.53 9.98 -7.59
C GLY A 6 4.04 9.69 -7.38
N LYS A 7 3.27 9.64 -8.47
CA LYS A 7 1.84 9.32 -8.47
C LYS A 7 1.52 8.29 -9.54
N TRP A 8 0.71 7.29 -9.21
CA TRP A 8 0.31 6.24 -10.15
C TRP A 8 -1.15 5.84 -9.96
N LYS A 9 -1.92 5.80 -11.05
CA LYS A 9 -3.28 5.24 -11.05
C LYS A 9 -3.24 3.74 -11.31
N ARG A 10 -3.96 2.96 -10.52
CA ARG A 10 -4.02 1.49 -10.63
C ARG A 10 -5.41 0.99 -10.30
N ASN A 11 -5.76 -0.18 -10.82
CA ASN A 11 -6.98 -0.87 -10.40
C ASN A 11 -6.65 -1.80 -9.23
N ILE A 12 -7.55 -1.85 -8.26
CA ILE A 12 -7.61 -2.96 -7.31
C ILE A 12 -8.32 -4.13 -8.02
N ASP A 13 -7.67 -5.29 -8.03
CA ASP A 13 -8.30 -6.50 -8.57
C ASP A 13 -9.40 -7.06 -7.66
N ASP A 14 -10.12 -8.06 -8.15
CA ASP A 14 -11.25 -8.68 -7.43
C ASP A 14 -10.88 -9.30 -6.08
N ARG A 15 -9.59 -9.59 -5.89
CA ARG A 15 -9.02 -10.14 -4.66
C ARG A 15 -8.40 -9.08 -3.78
N GLY A 16 -8.54 -7.79 -4.10
CA GLY A 16 -8.00 -6.69 -3.31
C GLY A 16 -6.51 -6.49 -3.45
N ARG A 17 -5.94 -6.97 -4.55
CA ARG A 17 -4.51 -6.90 -4.81
C ARG A 17 -4.19 -5.74 -5.73
N ILE A 18 -3.04 -5.13 -5.50
CA ILE A 18 -2.56 -3.98 -6.25
C ILE A 18 -1.19 -4.26 -6.84
N TYR A 19 -1.00 -3.80 -8.07
CA TYR A 19 0.31 -3.76 -8.70
C TYR A 19 1.06 -2.52 -8.24
N LEU A 20 2.16 -2.72 -7.51
CA LEU A 20 3.06 -1.63 -7.23
C LEU A 20 3.99 -1.32 -8.40
N PRO A 21 4.32 -0.02 -8.60
CA PRO A 21 5.38 0.42 -9.48
C PRO A 21 6.69 -0.36 -9.26
N PRO A 22 7.41 -0.77 -10.32
CA PRO A 22 8.64 -1.55 -10.22
C PRO A 22 9.69 -0.94 -9.26
N VAL A 23 9.77 0.39 -9.21
CA VAL A 23 10.68 1.15 -8.35
C VAL A 23 10.54 0.83 -6.86
N PHE A 24 9.35 0.38 -6.43
CA PHE A 24 9.10 0.02 -5.03
C PHE A 24 9.34 -1.45 -4.73
N ARG A 25 9.30 -2.35 -5.72
CA ARG A 25 9.29 -3.80 -5.49
C ARG A 25 10.47 -4.34 -4.68
N LYS A 26 11.67 -3.75 -4.82
CA LYS A 26 12.85 -4.14 -4.04
C LYS A 26 12.78 -3.68 -2.57
N LYS A 27 12.02 -2.62 -2.28
CA LYS A 27 11.96 -1.92 -0.99
C LYS A 27 10.89 -2.49 -0.04
N LEU A 28 9.95 -3.29 -0.54
CA LEU A 28 8.74 -3.69 0.19
C LEU A 28 8.90 -4.82 1.20
N LYS A 29 10.00 -5.58 1.17
CA LYS A 29 10.16 -6.76 2.03
C LYS A 29 10.14 -6.43 3.53
N LYS A 30 10.42 -5.17 3.90
CA LYS A 30 10.42 -4.67 5.28
C LYS A 30 9.24 -3.74 5.59
N CYS A 31 8.30 -3.60 4.65
CA CYS A 31 7.18 -2.69 4.78
C CYS A 31 5.97 -3.35 5.46
N ILE A 32 5.14 -2.50 6.05
CA ILE A 32 3.84 -2.83 6.62
C ILE A 32 2.76 -2.05 5.87
N ILE A 33 1.52 -2.52 6.02
CA ILE A 33 0.32 -1.77 5.64
C ILE A 33 -0.31 -1.26 6.93
N THR A 34 -0.64 0.02 6.98
CA THR A 34 -1.26 0.65 8.14
C THR A 34 -2.40 1.56 7.73
N LEU A 35 -3.26 1.91 8.68
CA LEU A 35 -4.30 2.91 8.52
C LEU A 35 -3.94 4.13 9.37
N ASN A 36 -3.79 5.29 8.72
CA ASN A 36 -3.44 6.53 9.39
C ASN A 36 -4.41 7.64 8.95
N LYS A 37 -5.17 8.18 9.92
CA LYS A 37 -6.20 9.22 9.69
C LYS A 37 -7.13 8.87 8.51
N GLY A 38 -7.55 7.61 8.41
CA GLY A 38 -8.45 7.11 7.35
C GLY A 38 -7.77 6.82 6.01
N ASN A 39 -6.45 7.00 5.87
CA ASN A 39 -5.71 6.70 4.65
C ASN A 39 -4.90 5.41 4.83
N ILE A 40 -4.94 4.54 3.82
CA ILE A 40 -4.12 3.33 3.79
C ILE A 40 -2.70 3.74 3.39
N GLN A 41 -1.72 3.36 4.21
CA GLN A 41 -0.31 3.68 3.98
C GLN A 41 0.53 2.41 3.94
N ILE A 42 1.52 2.40 3.05
CA ILE A 42 2.59 1.42 3.02
C ILE A 42 3.87 2.14 3.42
N CYS A 43 4.48 1.71 4.52
CA CYS A 43 5.71 2.31 5.05
C CYS A 43 6.63 1.21 5.58
N GLU A 44 7.90 1.52 5.84
CA GLU A 44 8.74 0.62 6.62
C GLU A 44 8.18 0.46 8.03
N LYS A 45 8.39 -0.72 8.63
CA LYS A 45 8.09 -0.93 10.04
C LYS A 45 8.99 -0.01 10.89
N GLY A 46 8.48 1.17 11.25
CA GLY A 46 9.11 2.08 12.19
C GLY A 46 8.65 1.86 13.63
N GLU A 47 9.16 2.69 14.55
CA GLU A 47 8.79 2.71 15.98
C GLU A 47 7.51 3.52 16.27
N LEU A 48 6.81 3.99 15.22
CA LEU A 48 5.61 4.80 15.39
C LEU A 48 4.43 3.95 15.87
N PRO A 49 3.60 4.46 16.81
CA PRO A 49 2.41 3.78 17.27
C PRO A 49 1.33 3.85 16.18
N PHE A 50 1.39 2.90 15.25
CA PHE A 50 0.34 2.71 14.28
C PHE A 50 -0.83 1.98 14.96
N PRO A 51 -2.07 2.51 14.88
CA PRO A 51 -3.22 1.90 15.52
C PRO A 51 -3.52 0.51 14.96
N GLU A 52 -3.21 0.30 13.67
CA GLU A 52 -3.33 -0.99 13.01
C GLU A 52 -2.10 -1.26 12.13
N ILE A 53 -1.47 -2.42 12.33
CA ILE A 53 -0.30 -2.87 11.55
C ILE A 53 -0.62 -4.20 10.91
N TYR A 54 -0.55 -4.25 9.59
CA TYR A 54 -0.71 -5.46 8.81
C TYR A 54 0.60 -5.79 8.09
N PRO A 55 1.08 -7.04 8.15
CA PRO A 55 2.26 -7.43 7.40
C PRO A 55 1.97 -7.35 5.90
N LEU A 56 2.88 -6.72 5.16
CA LEU A 56 2.77 -6.64 3.72
C LEU A 56 3.15 -8.00 3.11
N LYS A 57 2.22 -8.59 2.35
CA LYS A 57 2.42 -9.85 1.64
C LYS A 57 2.47 -9.61 0.14
N LEU A 58 3.48 -10.18 -0.51
CA LEU A 58 3.60 -10.20 -1.96
C LEU A 58 3.16 -11.55 -2.49
N ASP A 59 2.35 -11.55 -3.55
CA ASP A 59 2.04 -12.78 -4.29
C ASP A 59 3.14 -13.12 -5.32
N LYS A 60 2.94 -14.22 -6.06
CA LYS A 60 3.90 -14.70 -7.09
C LYS A 60 4.15 -13.66 -8.20
N GLU A 61 3.20 -12.77 -8.46
CA GLU A 61 3.28 -11.68 -9.44
C GLU A 61 3.80 -10.37 -8.81
N ARG A 62 4.24 -10.40 -7.55
CA ARG A 62 4.68 -9.23 -6.76
C ARG A 62 3.60 -8.16 -6.60
N ARG A 63 2.33 -8.57 -6.54
CA ARG A 63 1.22 -7.72 -6.11
C ARG A 63 1.10 -7.72 -4.60
N ILE A 64 0.63 -6.61 -4.04
CA ILE A 64 0.32 -6.51 -2.62
C ILE A 64 -1.15 -6.83 -2.40
N SER A 65 -1.45 -7.67 -1.41
CA SER A 65 -2.82 -7.84 -0.91
C SER A 65 -3.14 -6.79 0.15
N ILE A 66 -4.16 -5.96 -0.10
CA ILE A 66 -4.67 -5.05 0.94
C ILE A 66 -5.55 -5.85 1.91
N PRO A 67 -5.36 -5.72 3.24
CA PRO A 67 -6.19 -6.38 4.24
C PRO A 67 -7.68 -6.11 4.01
N LEU A 68 -8.52 -7.12 4.19
CA LEU A 68 -9.96 -7.04 3.92
C LEU A 68 -10.63 -5.89 4.69
N GLN A 69 -10.20 -5.68 5.93
CA GLN A 69 -10.65 -4.61 6.83
C GLN A 69 -10.47 -3.22 6.22
N LEU A 70 -9.35 -3.01 5.50
CA LEU A 70 -8.99 -1.72 4.94
C LEU A 70 -9.59 -1.47 3.55
N ARG A 71 -9.89 -2.53 2.80
CA ARG A 71 -10.34 -2.43 1.38
C ARG A 71 -11.82 -2.64 1.14
N LYS A 72 -12.65 -2.69 2.19
CA LYS A 72 -14.10 -2.96 2.04
C LYS A 72 -14.72 -1.93 1.08
N GLY A 73 -15.26 -2.39 -0.05
CA GLY A 73 -15.85 -1.53 -1.09
C GLY A 73 -14.86 -0.89 -2.09
N TRP A 74 -13.59 -1.32 -2.10
CA TRP A 74 -12.56 -0.82 -3.02
C TRP A 74 -12.28 -1.77 -4.19
N THR A 75 -12.79 -3.00 -4.13
CA THR A 75 -12.64 -4.01 -5.17
C THR A 75 -13.15 -3.50 -6.53
N GLY A 76 -12.35 -3.66 -7.60
CA GLY A 76 -12.69 -3.20 -8.94
C GLY A 76 -12.67 -1.67 -9.11
N LYS A 77 -12.25 -0.91 -8.10
CA LYS A 77 -12.10 0.55 -8.18
C LYS A 77 -10.71 0.95 -8.65
N VAL A 78 -10.66 2.12 -9.27
CA VAL A 78 -9.40 2.81 -9.54
C VAL A 78 -8.93 3.48 -8.25
N ILE A 79 -7.66 3.32 -7.96
CA ILE A 79 -6.96 3.94 -6.84
C ILE A 79 -5.77 4.74 -7.36
N GLU A 80 -5.34 5.71 -6.56
CA GLU A 80 -4.10 6.44 -6.73
C GLU A 80 -3.10 6.03 -5.66
N LEU A 81 -1.89 5.68 -6.09
CA LEU A 81 -0.73 5.46 -5.25
C LEU A 81 0.11 6.74 -5.26
N ILE A 82 0.35 7.33 -4.09
CA ILE A 82 1.07 8.60 -3.95
C ILE A 82 2.27 8.41 -3.04
N GLY A 83 3.47 8.61 -3.57
CA GLY A 83 4.68 8.66 -2.76
C GLY A 83 4.77 9.97 -1.98
N LYS A 84 4.92 9.88 -0.65
CA LYS A 84 4.95 11.01 0.28
C LYS A 84 6.28 11.10 1.05
N GLY A 85 7.38 10.70 0.43
CA GLY A 85 8.66 10.57 1.12
C GLY A 85 8.67 9.25 1.89
N GLU A 86 8.37 9.25 3.18
CA GLU A 86 8.60 8.06 4.04
C GLU A 86 7.59 6.93 3.84
N TYR A 87 6.45 7.22 3.21
CA TYR A 87 5.39 6.25 2.97
C TYR A 87 4.76 6.41 1.57
N LEU A 88 4.12 5.35 1.13
CA LEU A 88 3.25 5.32 -0.04
C LEU A 88 1.79 5.33 0.44
N GLU A 89 1.05 6.36 0.07
CA GLU A 89 -0.37 6.47 0.38
C GLU A 89 -1.22 5.87 -0.74
N ILE A 90 -2.30 5.18 -0.36
CA ILE A 90 -3.28 4.62 -1.28
C ILE A 90 -4.59 5.38 -1.09
N ARG A 91 -5.06 6.05 -2.15
CA ARG A 91 -6.32 6.80 -2.17
C ARG A 91 -7.29 6.21 -3.17
N ARG A 92 -8.57 6.28 -2.85
CA ARG A 92 -9.64 6.06 -3.83
C ARG A 92 -9.87 7.34 -4.62
N ILE A 93 -10.12 7.21 -5.92
CA ILE A 93 -10.52 8.30 -6.83
C ILE A 93 -11.85 7.99 -7.50
#